data_AF-A0A7Y4APM1-F1
#
_entry.id   AF-A0A7Y4APM1-F1
#
_cell.length_a   1.000
_cell.length_b   1.000
_cell.length_c   1.000
_cell.angle_alpha   90.00
_cell.angle_beta   90.00
_cell.angle_gamma   90.00
#
_symmetry.space_group_name_H-M   'P 1'
#
loop_
_entity.id
_entity.type
_entity.pdbx_description
1 polymer ?
#
loop_
_entity_poly.entity_id
_entity_poly.type
_entity_poly.pdbx_seq_one_letter_code
_entity_poly.pdbx_strand_id
1 'polypeptide(L)'
;MTNILNKELLAHKFINSSNSSIKRFGYSYFHQQMQNILINHSTLLENTLDSKSNVLKLIDDISKTFPANLIKQLPLRDLVRSNRIRQSALKQLKSNKYLSRKFLEYVKEEEQLFDMRNRLVGGKNKPYISDKALRRVQEQDSANNKFLTSVLGDKTCVESFLEKQDKLRSSVLYQQVKTLEDIAIARDYDFLFITISATPEHHSNTLHNTMYHQWNGESVRVTHEKFNYQFKLHRNYLYRHKLSINLEKSASIKTVEPTNSGCPHYHIVLFCDSSLTNKYIQSYKKYFKNDFANLDIKRFTSSKLKRKRTHNLSYISNYILKHCFILGTTRDTKKTERVIAWRKYNRIRAYHISGIQKKFLEYKKSKLYNLEKVTPDDIGESREHSHIEFLNYLIFDLSYKIKTCNKNSKNHTNQT
;
A
#
# COMPACT_ATOMS: atom_id res chain seq x y z
N MET A 1 -31.19 1.90 -23.80
CA MET A 1 -31.31 1.01 -22.62
C MET A 1 -31.35 -0.48 -22.98
N THR A 2 -31.37 -0.83 -24.27
CA THR A 2 -31.48 -2.21 -24.78
C THR A 2 -30.24 -3.09 -24.56
N ASN A 3 -29.03 -2.52 -24.40
CA ASN A 3 -27.80 -3.29 -24.11
C ASN A 3 -27.61 -3.73 -22.64
N ILE A 4 -28.55 -3.39 -21.74
CA ILE A 4 -28.50 -3.78 -20.31
C ILE A 4 -29.36 -5.04 -20.03
N LEU A 5 -30.14 -5.51 -21.01
CA LEU A 5 -31.14 -6.58 -20.84
C LEU A 5 -30.58 -8.01 -20.82
N ASN A 6 -29.37 -8.25 -21.32
CA ASN A 6 -28.67 -9.51 -21.05
C ASN A 6 -28.10 -9.44 -19.63
N LYS A 7 -28.71 -10.23 -18.72
CA LYS A 7 -28.48 -10.46 -17.28
C LYS A 7 -27.04 -10.86 -16.88
N GLU A 8 -26.05 -10.32 -17.58
CA GLU A 8 -24.63 -10.64 -17.41
C GLU A 8 -23.91 -9.43 -16.80
N LEU A 9 -23.16 -9.69 -15.73
CA LEU A 9 -22.34 -8.71 -14.99
C LEU A 9 -21.05 -8.36 -15.76
N LEU A 10 -21.16 -8.00 -17.04
CA LEU A 10 -20.03 -7.62 -17.86
C LEU A 10 -19.64 -6.17 -17.60
N ALA A 11 -18.41 -5.95 -17.14
CA ALA A 11 -17.95 -4.61 -16.75
C ALA A 11 -18.11 -3.55 -17.83
N HIS A 12 -17.91 -3.88 -19.12
CA HIS A 12 -18.00 -2.91 -20.22
C HIS A 12 -19.36 -2.20 -20.32
N LYS A 13 -20.44 -2.82 -19.84
CA LYS A 13 -21.78 -2.21 -19.75
C LYS A 13 -21.82 -1.05 -18.73
N PHE A 14 -20.90 -1.04 -17.76
CA PHE A 14 -20.84 -0.07 -16.66
C PHE A 14 -19.66 0.92 -16.80
N ILE A 15 -18.66 0.58 -17.63
CA ILE A 15 -17.44 1.39 -17.82
C ILE A 15 -17.75 2.78 -18.40
N ASN A 16 -18.76 2.94 -19.25
CA ASN A 16 -19.09 4.24 -19.85
C ASN A 16 -20.27 4.96 -19.20
N SER A 17 -20.87 4.37 -18.16
CA SER A 17 -22.02 4.98 -17.51
C SER A 17 -21.61 6.00 -16.46
N SER A 18 -21.85 7.28 -16.74
CA SER A 18 -21.86 8.35 -15.74
C SER A 18 -23.09 8.26 -14.82
N ASN A 19 -24.12 7.52 -15.24
CA ASN A 19 -25.38 7.40 -14.52
C ASN A 19 -25.21 6.51 -13.27
N SER A 20 -25.39 7.13 -12.10
CA SER A 20 -25.34 6.44 -10.80
C SER A 20 -26.33 5.28 -10.75
N SER A 21 -27.52 5.42 -11.35
CA SER A 21 -28.57 4.39 -11.39
C SER A 21 -28.15 3.13 -12.14
N ILE A 22 -27.33 3.23 -13.20
CA ILE A 22 -26.81 2.05 -13.93
C ILE A 22 -25.79 1.31 -13.06
N LYS A 23 -24.96 2.04 -12.31
CA LYS A 23 -24.06 1.43 -11.30
C LYS A 23 -24.86 0.81 -10.16
N ARG A 24 -25.96 1.46 -9.72
CA ARG A 24 -26.90 0.94 -8.71
C ARG A 24 -27.54 -0.37 -9.15
N PHE A 25 -27.99 -0.43 -10.40
CA PHE A 25 -28.53 -1.66 -10.98
C PHE A 25 -27.50 -2.79 -10.95
N GLY A 26 -26.27 -2.53 -11.43
CA GLY A 26 -25.22 -3.55 -11.51
C GLY A 26 -24.89 -4.19 -10.16
N TYR A 27 -24.65 -3.38 -9.11
CA TYR A 27 -24.38 -3.97 -7.80
C TYR A 27 -25.63 -4.55 -7.11
N SER A 28 -26.82 -4.02 -7.36
CA SER A 28 -28.06 -4.56 -6.78
C SER A 28 -28.36 -5.94 -7.38
N TYR A 29 -28.18 -6.09 -8.69
CA TYR A 29 -28.27 -7.37 -9.38
C TYR A 29 -27.21 -8.34 -8.87
N PHE A 30 -25.94 -7.91 -8.73
CA PHE A 30 -24.88 -8.75 -8.14
C PHE A 30 -25.24 -9.23 -6.73
N HIS A 31 -25.74 -8.34 -5.87
CA HIS A 31 -26.19 -8.70 -4.54
C HIS A 31 -27.35 -9.70 -4.58
N GLN A 32 -28.37 -9.47 -5.40
CA GLN A 32 -29.52 -10.37 -5.53
C GLN A 32 -29.09 -11.77 -5.97
N GLN A 33 -28.24 -11.88 -7.00
CA GLN A 33 -27.73 -13.17 -7.46
C GLN A 33 -26.92 -13.88 -6.36
N MET A 34 -26.09 -13.16 -5.63
CA MET A 34 -25.35 -13.74 -4.50
C MET A 34 -26.29 -14.24 -3.40
N GLN A 35 -27.35 -13.49 -3.06
CA GLN A 35 -28.32 -13.93 -2.06
C GLN A 35 -29.10 -15.17 -2.52
N ASN A 36 -29.51 -15.23 -3.79
CA ASN A 36 -30.18 -16.42 -4.33
C ASN A 36 -29.31 -17.67 -4.19
N ILE A 37 -28.01 -17.56 -4.52
CA ILE A 37 -27.07 -18.67 -4.32
C ILE A 37 -26.98 -19.02 -2.83
N LEU A 38 -26.81 -18.05 -1.93
CA LEU A 38 -26.69 -18.32 -0.50
C LEU A 38 -27.97 -18.94 0.11
N ILE A 39 -29.16 -18.57 -0.38
CA ILE A 39 -30.44 -19.13 0.05
C ILE A 39 -30.57 -20.58 -0.41
N ASN A 40 -30.18 -20.89 -1.64
CA ASN A 40 -30.18 -22.27 -2.14
C ASN A 40 -29.24 -23.19 -1.35
N HIS A 41 -28.24 -22.61 -0.67
CA HIS A 41 -27.32 -23.30 0.23
C HIS A 41 -27.62 -23.06 1.72
N SER A 42 -28.73 -22.43 2.08
CA SER A 42 -29.04 -22.01 3.47
C SER A 42 -29.15 -23.18 4.45
N THR A 43 -29.85 -24.24 4.05
CA THR A 43 -29.98 -25.49 4.81
C THR A 43 -28.64 -26.19 5.03
N LEU A 44 -27.71 -26.07 4.07
CA LEU A 44 -26.35 -26.62 4.15
C LEU A 44 -25.44 -25.78 5.07
N LEU A 45 -25.73 -24.48 5.22
CA LEU A 45 -24.99 -23.54 6.08
C LEU A 45 -25.46 -23.59 7.54
N GLU A 46 -26.72 -23.91 7.80
CA GLU A 46 -27.32 -23.98 9.15
C GLU A 46 -27.13 -25.37 9.80
N ASN A 47 -27.22 -26.46 9.03
CA ASN A 47 -27.22 -27.81 9.60
C ASN A 47 -25.85 -28.53 9.57
N THR A 48 -24.88 -28.07 8.78
CA THR A 48 -23.54 -28.68 8.71
C THR A 48 -22.46 -27.66 8.35
N LEU A 49 -22.01 -26.89 9.35
CA LEU A 49 -20.76 -26.13 9.25
C LEU A 49 -19.51 -27.03 9.09
N ASP A 50 -19.63 -28.35 8.92
CA ASP A 50 -18.50 -29.30 8.88
C ASP A 50 -18.30 -30.05 7.56
N SER A 51 -19.26 -30.02 6.64
CA SER A 51 -19.12 -30.71 5.35
C SER A 51 -18.29 -29.88 4.37
N LYS A 52 -17.00 -30.23 4.21
CA LYS A 52 -16.10 -29.66 3.18
C LYS A 52 -16.73 -29.76 1.77
N SER A 53 -17.55 -30.78 1.52
CA SER A 53 -18.28 -30.98 0.26
C SER A 53 -19.29 -29.85 -0.02
N ASN A 54 -20.07 -29.44 0.97
CA ASN A 54 -21.07 -28.38 0.81
C ASN A 54 -20.43 -27.03 0.49
N VAL A 55 -19.32 -26.71 1.15
CA VAL A 55 -18.55 -25.48 0.88
C VAL A 55 -18.00 -25.47 -0.55
N LEU A 56 -17.54 -26.61 -1.05
CA LEU A 56 -17.03 -26.71 -2.42
C LEU A 56 -18.15 -26.53 -3.46
N LYS A 57 -19.35 -27.09 -3.22
CA LYS A 57 -20.53 -26.85 -4.07
C LYS A 57 -20.91 -25.37 -4.13
N LEU A 58 -20.94 -24.69 -2.98
CA LEU A 58 -21.19 -23.24 -2.94
C LEU A 58 -20.15 -22.45 -3.76
N ILE A 59 -18.87 -22.78 -3.62
CA ILE A 59 -17.80 -22.12 -4.39
C ILE A 59 -17.98 -22.37 -5.90
N ASP A 60 -18.35 -23.57 -6.30
CA ASP A 60 -18.60 -23.94 -7.70
C ASP A 60 -19.77 -23.15 -8.28
N ASP A 61 -20.91 -23.07 -7.58
CA ASP A 61 -22.08 -22.31 -8.03
C ASP A 61 -21.79 -20.80 -8.16
N ILE A 62 -21.06 -20.22 -7.20
CA ILE A 62 -20.56 -18.85 -7.30
C ILE A 62 -19.65 -18.70 -8.52
N SER A 63 -18.78 -19.69 -8.76
CA SER A 63 -17.80 -19.64 -9.84
C SER A 63 -18.43 -19.74 -11.24
N LYS A 64 -19.55 -20.46 -11.35
CA LYS A 64 -20.34 -20.57 -12.59
C LYS A 64 -21.18 -19.32 -12.87
N THR A 65 -21.61 -18.62 -11.82
CA THR A 65 -22.54 -17.49 -11.95
C THR A 65 -21.84 -16.17 -12.29
N PHE A 66 -20.60 -15.97 -11.81
CA PHE A 66 -19.92 -14.68 -11.89
C PHE A 66 -18.68 -14.69 -12.80
N PRO A 67 -18.26 -13.53 -13.34
CA PRO A 67 -17.01 -13.45 -14.10
C PRO A 67 -15.78 -13.80 -13.24
N ALA A 68 -14.80 -14.48 -13.85
CA ALA A 68 -13.57 -14.92 -13.17
C ALA A 68 -12.83 -13.79 -12.43
N ASN A 69 -12.76 -12.59 -12.99
CA ASN A 69 -12.09 -11.46 -12.36
C ASN A 69 -12.86 -10.90 -11.15
N LEU A 70 -14.19 -10.99 -11.15
CA LEU A 70 -15.00 -10.65 -9.97
C LEU A 70 -14.82 -11.70 -8.87
N ILE A 71 -14.81 -12.99 -9.25
CA ILE A 71 -14.61 -14.12 -8.34
C ILE A 71 -13.27 -14.02 -7.59
N LYS A 72 -12.19 -13.66 -8.29
CA LYS A 72 -10.85 -13.48 -7.68
C LYS A 72 -10.84 -12.45 -6.54
N GLN A 73 -11.80 -11.52 -6.50
CA GLN A 73 -11.89 -10.49 -5.48
C GLN A 73 -12.76 -10.89 -4.26
N LEU A 74 -13.42 -12.05 -4.31
CA LEU A 74 -14.29 -12.58 -3.27
C LEU A 74 -13.51 -13.47 -2.27
N PRO A 75 -13.97 -13.57 -1.01
CA PRO A 75 -13.28 -14.31 0.04
C PRO A 75 -13.53 -15.83 -0.06
N LEU A 76 -13.57 -16.41 -1.26
CA LEU A 76 -13.96 -17.82 -1.46
C LEU A 76 -12.95 -18.79 -0.84
N ARG A 77 -11.66 -18.46 -0.88
CA ARG A 77 -10.59 -19.24 -0.22
C ARG A 77 -10.74 -19.26 1.30
N ASP A 78 -11.40 -18.26 1.88
CA ASP A 78 -11.63 -18.18 3.32
C ASP A 78 -12.79 -19.08 3.76
N LEU A 79 -13.67 -19.46 2.83
CA LEU A 79 -14.76 -20.40 3.12
C LEU A 79 -14.25 -21.80 3.47
N VAL A 80 -13.14 -22.24 2.88
CA VAL A 80 -12.55 -23.56 3.16
C VAL A 80 -11.62 -23.59 4.38
N ARG A 81 -11.48 -22.47 5.11
CA ARG A 81 -10.64 -22.36 6.30
C ARG A 81 -11.41 -22.74 7.58
N SER A 82 -10.79 -22.49 8.74
CA SER A 82 -11.38 -22.66 10.07
C SER A 82 -12.75 -21.99 10.19
N ASN A 83 -13.64 -22.54 11.00
CA ASN A 83 -15.02 -22.05 11.20
C ASN A 83 -15.10 -20.53 11.42
N ARG A 84 -14.27 -19.96 12.30
CA ARG A 84 -14.21 -18.50 12.55
C ARG A 84 -13.95 -17.67 11.28
N ILE A 85 -13.01 -18.10 10.46
CA ILE A 85 -12.66 -17.41 9.20
C ILE A 85 -13.79 -17.58 8.18
N ARG A 86 -14.37 -18.78 8.09
CA ARG A 86 -15.51 -19.09 7.22
C ARG A 86 -16.73 -18.23 7.55
N GLN A 87 -17.12 -18.13 8.82
CA GLN A 87 -18.22 -17.28 9.26
C GLN A 87 -17.99 -15.81 8.90
N SER A 88 -16.76 -15.32 9.06
CA SER A 88 -16.39 -13.96 8.62
C SER A 88 -16.55 -13.80 7.10
N ALA A 89 -16.14 -14.78 6.29
CA ALA A 89 -16.29 -14.75 4.84
C ALA A 89 -17.77 -14.79 4.42
N LEU A 90 -18.59 -15.63 5.05
CA LEU A 90 -20.05 -15.67 4.82
C LEU A 90 -20.72 -14.35 5.17
N LYS A 91 -20.35 -13.72 6.29
CA LYS A 91 -20.85 -12.39 6.66
C LYS A 91 -20.51 -11.33 5.62
N GLN A 92 -19.32 -11.41 5.00
CA GLN A 92 -18.95 -10.54 3.89
C GLN A 92 -19.79 -10.79 2.64
N LEU A 93 -20.02 -12.06 2.29
CA LEU A 93 -20.84 -12.45 1.13
C LEU A 93 -22.32 -12.07 1.31
N LYS A 94 -22.85 -12.04 2.54
CA LYS A 94 -24.20 -11.55 2.83
C LYS A 94 -24.32 -10.03 2.86
N SER A 95 -23.21 -9.30 2.94
CA SER A 95 -23.21 -7.85 3.16
C SER A 95 -23.31 -7.07 1.85
N ASN A 96 -24.43 -6.38 1.63
CA ASN A 96 -24.65 -5.50 0.49
C ASN A 96 -23.49 -4.50 0.28
N LYS A 97 -23.11 -3.76 1.33
CA LYS A 97 -21.99 -2.78 1.30
C LYS A 97 -20.67 -3.39 0.82
N TYR A 98 -20.42 -4.66 1.17
CA TYR A 98 -19.19 -5.36 0.78
C TYR A 98 -19.25 -5.74 -0.70
N LEU A 99 -20.35 -6.35 -1.14
CA LEU A 99 -20.55 -6.77 -2.52
C LEU A 99 -20.57 -5.58 -3.48
N SER A 100 -21.24 -4.47 -3.15
CA SER A 100 -21.23 -3.26 -3.98
C SER A 100 -19.81 -2.73 -4.17
N ARG A 101 -19.01 -2.73 -3.10
CA ARG A 101 -17.61 -2.31 -3.17
C ARG A 101 -16.79 -3.23 -4.07
N LYS A 102 -17.01 -4.55 -4.01
CA LYS A 102 -16.32 -5.54 -4.86
C LYS A 102 -16.74 -5.46 -6.32
N PHE A 103 -18.01 -5.22 -6.60
CA PHE A 103 -18.46 -4.96 -7.95
C PHE A 103 -17.81 -3.71 -8.55
N LEU A 104 -17.75 -2.61 -7.79
CA LEU A 104 -17.07 -1.39 -8.24
C LEU A 104 -15.55 -1.57 -8.43
N GLU A 105 -14.92 -2.44 -7.63
CA GLU A 105 -13.52 -2.84 -7.83
C GLU A 105 -13.34 -3.57 -9.15
N TYR A 106 -14.18 -4.56 -9.42
CA TYR A 106 -14.20 -5.32 -10.67
C TYR A 106 -14.38 -4.39 -11.89
N VAL A 107 -15.36 -3.49 -11.87
CA VAL A 107 -15.58 -2.56 -12.99
C VAL A 107 -14.35 -1.67 -13.24
N LYS A 108 -13.71 -1.16 -12.17
CA LYS A 108 -12.50 -0.32 -12.29
C LYS A 108 -11.31 -1.10 -12.84
N GLU A 109 -11.17 -2.37 -12.45
CA GLU A 109 -10.10 -3.23 -12.93
C GLU A 109 -10.27 -3.58 -14.42
N GLU A 110 -11.49 -3.91 -14.85
CA GLU A 110 -11.78 -4.13 -16.27
C GLU A 110 -11.62 -2.88 -17.12
N GLU A 111 -11.97 -1.71 -16.59
CA GLU A 111 -11.68 -0.42 -17.23
C GLU A 111 -10.18 -0.21 -17.42
N GLN A 112 -9.38 -0.50 -16.40
CA GLN A 112 -7.94 -0.41 -16.51
C GLN A 112 -7.38 -1.38 -17.55
N LEU A 113 -7.87 -2.63 -17.57
CA LEU A 113 -7.46 -3.61 -18.57
C LEU A 113 -7.83 -3.16 -19.99
N PHE A 114 -9.02 -2.57 -20.16
CA PHE A 114 -9.42 -1.95 -21.42
C PHE A 114 -8.47 -0.81 -21.82
N ASP A 115 -8.14 0.08 -20.90
CA ASP A 115 -7.22 1.20 -21.15
C ASP A 115 -5.81 0.71 -21.52
N MET A 116 -5.34 -0.35 -20.85
CA MET A 116 -4.05 -0.99 -21.13
C MET A 116 -4.03 -1.64 -22.52
N ARG A 117 -5.06 -2.42 -22.88
CA ARG A 117 -5.22 -3.07 -24.20
C ARG A 117 -5.28 -2.07 -25.34
N ASN A 118 -6.00 -0.97 -25.15
CA ASN A 118 -6.19 0.07 -26.16
C ASN A 118 -5.10 1.14 -26.16
N ARG A 119 -3.99 0.92 -25.43
CA ARG A 119 -2.83 1.84 -25.41
C ARG A 119 -3.19 3.26 -24.96
N LEU A 120 -4.17 3.37 -24.06
CA LEU A 120 -4.56 4.63 -23.41
C LEU A 120 -3.70 4.92 -22.17
N VAL A 121 -2.89 3.93 -21.74
CA VAL A 121 -1.87 4.03 -20.69
C VAL A 121 -0.53 3.63 -21.28
N GLY A 122 0.49 4.46 -21.12
CA GLY A 122 1.83 4.21 -21.66
C GLY A 122 2.35 5.35 -22.52
N GLY A 123 3.58 5.19 -23.01
CA GLY A 123 4.24 6.18 -23.86
C GLY A 123 4.65 7.49 -23.16
N LYS A 124 5.04 8.48 -23.96
CA LYS A 124 5.46 9.83 -23.49
C LYS A 124 4.29 10.70 -23.03
N ASN A 125 3.11 10.56 -23.63
CA ASN A 125 2.00 11.53 -23.47
C ASN A 125 0.97 11.14 -22.39
N LYS A 126 0.82 9.85 -22.05
CA LYS A 126 -0.17 9.37 -21.06
C LYS A 126 0.44 8.37 -20.08
N PRO A 127 1.47 8.76 -19.31
CA PRO A 127 2.13 7.84 -18.39
C PRO A 127 1.21 7.48 -17.22
N TYR A 128 1.35 6.23 -16.76
CA TYR A 128 0.83 5.67 -15.50
C TYR A 128 -0.66 5.34 -15.47
N ILE A 129 -1.51 6.26 -15.92
CA ILE A 129 -2.97 6.17 -15.83
C ILE A 129 -3.62 6.89 -17.02
N SER A 130 -4.79 6.43 -17.47
CA SER A 130 -5.54 7.08 -18.55
C SER A 130 -6.18 8.39 -18.07
N ASP A 131 -6.48 9.29 -19.00
CA ASP A 131 -7.16 10.56 -18.68
C ASP A 131 -8.57 10.33 -18.12
N LYS A 132 -9.21 9.23 -18.51
CA LYS A 132 -10.53 8.83 -18.00
C LYS A 132 -10.43 8.40 -16.54
N ALA A 133 -9.47 7.55 -16.21
CA ALA A 133 -9.24 7.10 -14.84
C ALA A 133 -8.73 8.24 -13.93
N LEU A 134 -7.94 9.18 -14.46
CA LEU A 134 -7.57 10.42 -13.76
C LEU A 134 -8.79 11.27 -13.40
N ARG A 135 -9.67 11.55 -14.39
CA ARG A 135 -10.91 12.31 -14.17
C ARG A 135 -11.80 11.68 -13.10
N ARG A 136 -11.94 10.35 -13.08
CA ARG A 136 -12.70 9.66 -12.02
C ARG A 136 -12.13 9.88 -10.62
N VAL A 137 -10.80 9.94 -10.48
CA VAL A 137 -10.18 10.25 -9.18
C VAL A 137 -10.48 11.68 -8.78
N GLN A 138 -10.37 12.63 -9.72
CA GLN A 138 -10.69 14.05 -9.48
C GLN A 138 -12.17 14.25 -9.13
N GLU A 139 -13.10 13.56 -9.82
CA GLU A 139 -14.53 13.55 -9.50
C GLU A 139 -14.79 12.98 -8.10
N GLN A 140 -14.10 11.89 -7.72
CA GLN A 140 -14.22 11.32 -6.38
C GLN A 140 -13.68 12.28 -5.31
N ASP A 141 -12.55 12.94 -5.57
CA ASP A 141 -11.99 13.93 -4.67
C ASP A 141 -12.93 15.14 -4.53
N SER A 142 -13.52 15.63 -5.63
CA SER A 142 -14.53 16.70 -5.62
C SER A 142 -15.78 16.31 -4.83
N ALA A 143 -16.30 15.10 -5.02
CA ALA A 143 -17.45 14.60 -4.28
C ALA A 143 -17.15 14.46 -2.77
N ASN A 144 -15.94 13.98 -2.42
CA ASN A 144 -15.50 13.89 -1.04
C ASN A 144 -15.36 15.28 -0.42
N ASN A 145 -14.83 16.26 -1.16
CA ASN A 145 -14.70 17.64 -0.69
C ASN A 145 -16.07 18.26 -0.43
N LYS A 146 -17.04 18.09 -1.34
CA LYS A 146 -18.43 18.54 -1.12
C LYS A 146 -19.05 17.94 0.14
N PHE A 147 -18.84 16.64 0.36
CA PHE A 147 -19.31 15.97 1.59
C PHE A 147 -18.60 16.52 2.84
N LEU A 148 -17.28 16.74 2.80
CA LEU A 148 -16.54 17.31 3.92
C LEU A 148 -17.00 18.75 4.22
N THR A 149 -17.27 19.56 3.20
CA THR A 149 -17.82 20.91 3.38
C THR A 149 -19.18 20.83 4.08
N SER A 150 -20.05 19.91 3.69
CA SER A 150 -21.35 19.73 4.37
C SER A 150 -21.23 19.29 5.83
N VAL A 151 -20.15 18.59 6.21
CA VAL A 151 -19.95 18.08 7.57
C VAL A 151 -19.23 19.09 8.46
N LEU A 152 -18.23 19.80 7.93
CA LEU A 152 -17.41 20.76 8.69
C LEU A 152 -18.03 22.16 8.76
N GLY A 153 -19.02 22.45 7.91
CA GLY A 153 -19.65 23.77 7.80
C GLY A 153 -18.75 24.83 7.15
N ASP A 154 -19.34 25.98 6.82
CA ASP A 154 -18.70 27.05 6.03
C ASP A 154 -17.50 27.72 6.73
N LYS A 155 -17.34 27.53 8.05
CA LYS A 155 -16.27 28.15 8.84
C LYS A 155 -14.88 27.57 8.58
N THR A 156 -14.78 26.42 7.92
CA THR A 156 -13.49 25.77 7.61
C THR A 156 -13.34 25.57 6.12
N CYS A 157 -12.41 26.32 5.50
CA CYS A 157 -12.03 26.06 4.11
C CYS A 157 -11.42 24.66 4.00
N VAL A 158 -12.16 23.71 3.43
CA VAL A 158 -11.78 22.29 3.28
C VAL A 158 -10.45 22.16 2.55
N GLU A 159 -10.21 22.97 1.53
CA GLU A 159 -8.96 22.97 0.77
C GLU A 159 -7.76 23.33 1.66
N SER A 160 -7.87 24.42 2.42
CA SER A 160 -6.83 24.81 3.40
C SER A 160 -6.60 23.73 4.46
N PHE A 161 -7.65 23.03 4.90
CA PHE A 161 -7.55 21.93 5.85
C PHE A 161 -6.80 20.74 5.26
N LEU A 162 -7.14 20.34 4.02
CA LEU A 162 -6.49 19.22 3.33
C LEU A 162 -5.01 19.52 3.05
N GLU A 163 -4.68 20.74 2.62
CA GLU A 163 -3.29 21.17 2.46
C GLU A 163 -2.51 21.11 3.78
N LYS A 164 -3.10 21.59 4.89
CA LYS A 164 -2.50 21.47 6.22
C LYS A 164 -2.25 20.01 6.60
N GLN A 165 -3.20 19.12 6.31
CA GLN A 165 -3.06 17.68 6.57
C GLN A 165 -1.92 17.04 5.74
N ASP A 166 -1.80 17.38 4.46
CA ASP A 166 -0.73 16.84 3.61
C ASP A 166 0.65 17.42 3.98
N LYS A 167 0.72 18.70 4.34
CA LYS A 167 1.94 19.31 4.94
C LYS A 167 2.34 18.59 6.24
N LEU A 168 1.38 18.29 7.12
CA LEU A 168 1.64 17.57 8.36
C LEU A 168 2.13 16.14 8.08
N ARG A 169 1.46 15.39 7.19
CA ARG A 169 1.87 14.03 6.80
C ARG A 169 3.26 14.00 6.19
N SER A 170 3.57 14.95 5.32
CA SER A 170 4.89 15.07 4.71
C SER A 170 5.96 15.40 5.77
N SER A 171 5.68 16.32 6.69
CA SER A 171 6.62 16.71 7.74
C SER A 171 6.91 15.55 8.69
N VAL A 172 5.87 14.81 9.10
CA VAL A 172 5.99 13.59 9.92
C VAL A 172 6.83 12.52 9.19
N LEU A 173 6.57 12.30 7.91
CA LEU A 173 7.33 11.33 7.13
C LEU A 173 8.80 11.74 7.03
N TYR A 174 9.07 13.02 6.75
CA TYR A 174 10.43 13.56 6.71
C TYR A 174 11.16 13.35 8.04
N GLN A 175 10.53 13.67 9.17
CA GLN A 175 11.10 13.44 10.51
C GLN A 175 11.44 11.97 10.72
N GLN A 176 10.55 11.05 10.34
CA GLN A 176 10.80 9.61 10.45
C GLN A 176 12.00 9.17 9.61
N VAL A 177 12.11 9.63 8.36
CA VAL A 177 13.24 9.31 7.48
C VAL A 177 14.54 9.87 8.05
N LYS A 178 14.53 11.14 8.50
CA LYS A 178 15.71 11.79 9.08
C LYS A 178 16.18 11.09 10.35
N THR A 179 15.24 10.69 11.21
CA THR A 179 15.54 9.94 12.44
C THR A 179 16.20 8.60 12.11
N LEU A 180 15.75 7.91 11.06
CA LEU A 180 16.36 6.66 10.61
C LEU A 180 17.78 6.87 10.04
N GLU A 181 18.01 7.94 9.29
CA GLU A 181 19.34 8.32 8.82
C GLU A 181 20.28 8.57 10.01
N ASP A 182 19.83 9.32 11.01
CA ASP A 182 20.61 9.65 12.19
C ASP A 182 20.93 8.42 13.06
N ILE A 183 19.96 7.52 13.21
CA ILE A 183 20.18 6.22 13.87
C ILE A 183 21.21 5.38 13.10
N ALA A 184 21.12 5.35 11.76
CA ALA A 184 22.06 4.60 10.95
C ALA A 184 23.48 5.16 11.04
N ILE A 185 23.60 6.49 11.10
CA ILE A 185 24.88 7.19 11.34
C ILE A 185 25.46 6.83 12.71
N ALA A 186 24.64 6.89 13.76
CA ALA A 186 25.08 6.65 15.14
C ALA A 186 25.49 5.19 15.38
N ARG A 187 24.86 4.24 14.69
CA ARG A 187 25.13 2.80 14.81
C ARG A 187 26.07 2.23 13.75
N ASP A 188 26.61 3.09 12.89
CA ASP A 188 27.41 2.69 11.75
C ASP A 188 26.76 1.60 10.88
N TYR A 189 25.45 1.73 10.66
CA TYR A 189 24.69 0.83 9.80
C TYR A 189 25.01 1.12 8.32
N ASP A 190 25.00 0.04 7.54
CA ASP A 190 24.87 0.15 6.10
C ASP A 190 23.44 0.58 5.73
N PHE A 191 23.30 1.19 4.56
CA PHE A 191 22.00 1.32 3.92
C PHE A 191 22.01 0.74 2.51
N LEU A 192 20.97 -0.03 2.21
CA LEU A 192 20.73 -0.63 0.91
C LEU A 192 19.63 0.14 0.20
N PHE A 193 19.89 0.60 -1.02
CA PHE A 193 18.87 1.08 -1.94
C PHE A 193 18.47 -0.08 -2.86
N ILE A 194 17.27 -0.60 -2.65
CA ILE A 194 16.74 -1.79 -3.31
C ILE A 194 15.61 -1.35 -4.24
N THR A 195 15.72 -1.78 -5.48
CA THR A 195 14.75 -1.50 -6.54
C THR A 195 14.20 -2.83 -7.04
N ILE A 196 12.87 -2.99 -7.01
CA ILE A 196 12.20 -4.23 -7.43
C ILE A 196 11.19 -3.89 -8.52
N SER A 197 11.43 -4.37 -9.73
CA SER A 197 10.57 -4.21 -10.91
C SER A 197 9.96 -5.54 -11.33
N ALA A 198 8.80 -5.50 -11.97
CA ALA A 198 8.22 -6.71 -12.56
C ALA A 198 8.97 -7.08 -13.85
N THR A 199 8.87 -8.34 -14.27
CA THR A 199 9.35 -8.77 -15.58
C THR A 199 8.47 -8.21 -16.72
N PRO A 200 8.99 -8.16 -17.97
CA PRO A 200 8.33 -7.50 -19.10
C PRO A 200 6.88 -7.93 -19.34
N GLU A 201 6.52 -9.19 -19.02
CA GLU A 201 5.17 -9.75 -19.16
C GLU A 201 4.09 -9.02 -18.36
N HIS A 202 4.46 -8.22 -17.37
CA HIS A 202 3.55 -7.43 -16.54
C HIS A 202 3.42 -5.96 -16.99
N HIS A 203 4.11 -5.56 -18.06
CA HIS A 203 4.04 -4.22 -18.62
C HIS A 203 3.18 -4.25 -19.89
N SER A 204 2.10 -3.49 -19.95
CA SER A 204 1.23 -3.50 -21.14
C SER A 204 1.82 -2.75 -22.34
N ASN A 205 2.40 -1.58 -22.12
CA ASN A 205 2.83 -0.67 -23.19
C ASN A 205 4.23 -0.10 -22.93
N THR A 206 5.06 0.00 -23.96
CA THR A 206 6.43 0.53 -23.93
C THR A 206 6.46 2.06 -23.86
N LEU A 207 7.67 2.62 -23.75
CA LEU A 207 7.92 4.06 -23.80
C LEU A 207 7.57 4.69 -25.16
N HIS A 208 7.51 3.89 -26.23
CA HIS A 208 7.12 4.32 -27.58
C HIS A 208 5.62 4.09 -27.86
N ASN A 209 4.82 3.82 -26.83
CA ASN A 209 3.39 3.51 -26.95
C ASN A 209 3.09 2.27 -27.81
N THR A 210 4.07 1.36 -27.94
CA THR A 210 3.87 0.04 -28.55
C THR A 210 3.47 -0.95 -27.47
N MET A 211 2.59 -1.91 -27.78
CA MET A 211 2.22 -2.94 -26.82
C MET A 211 3.43 -3.87 -26.62
N TYR A 212 3.73 -4.24 -25.38
CA TYR A 212 4.69 -5.32 -25.15
C TYR A 212 4.05 -6.61 -25.63
N HIS A 213 4.68 -7.27 -26.61
CA HIS A 213 4.20 -8.53 -27.18
C HIS A 213 4.07 -9.64 -26.12
N GLN A 214 4.78 -9.52 -25.01
CA GLN A 214 4.80 -10.47 -23.90
C GLN A 214 3.76 -10.16 -22.81
N TRP A 215 2.97 -9.08 -22.93
CA TRP A 215 2.04 -8.73 -21.85
C TRP A 215 0.97 -9.81 -21.65
N ASN A 216 0.89 -10.35 -20.44
CA ASN A 216 0.02 -11.47 -20.08
C ASN A 216 -1.43 -11.07 -19.75
N GLY A 217 -1.80 -9.81 -19.97
CA GLY A 217 -3.16 -9.33 -19.70
C GLY A 217 -3.47 -9.05 -18.22
N GLU A 218 -2.49 -9.07 -17.33
CA GLU A 218 -2.69 -8.77 -15.92
C GLU A 218 -2.86 -7.27 -15.65
N SER A 219 -3.74 -6.96 -14.68
CA SER A 219 -3.96 -5.59 -14.19
C SER A 219 -2.83 -5.15 -13.27
N VAL A 220 -2.69 -3.84 -13.08
CA VAL A 220 -1.74 -3.25 -12.12
C VAL A 220 -1.93 -3.82 -10.73
N ARG A 221 -3.19 -4.08 -10.34
CA ARG A 221 -3.53 -4.59 -9.01
C ARG A 221 -3.13 -6.05 -8.85
N VAL A 222 -3.32 -6.89 -9.86
CA VAL A 222 -2.85 -8.29 -9.82
C VAL A 222 -1.33 -8.34 -9.64
N THR A 223 -0.58 -7.55 -10.41
CA THR A 223 0.89 -7.44 -10.26
C THR A 223 1.27 -6.94 -8.86
N HIS A 224 0.56 -5.94 -8.32
CA HIS A 224 0.79 -5.44 -6.97
C HIS A 224 0.55 -6.50 -5.88
N GLU A 225 -0.50 -7.32 -6.02
CA GLU A 225 -0.79 -8.41 -5.08
C GLU A 225 0.26 -9.53 -5.13
N LYS A 226 0.80 -9.84 -6.31
CA LYS A 226 1.94 -10.77 -6.43
C LYS A 226 3.16 -10.27 -5.66
N PHE A 227 3.49 -8.98 -5.77
CA PHE A 227 4.54 -8.39 -4.93
C PHE A 227 4.21 -8.48 -3.44
N ASN A 228 2.99 -8.17 -3.03
CA ASN A 228 2.58 -8.25 -1.62
C ASN A 228 2.70 -9.68 -1.07
N TYR A 229 2.40 -10.68 -1.89
CA TYR A 229 2.63 -12.09 -1.56
C TYR A 229 4.11 -12.39 -1.35
N GLN A 230 5.00 -11.94 -2.26
CA GLN A 230 6.45 -12.11 -2.08
C GLN A 230 6.96 -11.40 -0.83
N PHE A 231 6.51 -10.18 -0.54
CA PHE A 231 6.84 -9.48 0.70
C PHE A 231 6.36 -10.22 1.96
N LYS A 232 5.21 -10.88 1.91
CA LYS A 232 4.71 -11.71 3.01
C LYS A 232 5.64 -12.91 3.25
N LEU A 233 6.05 -13.61 2.19
CA LEU A 233 6.98 -14.73 2.29
C LEU A 233 8.36 -14.29 2.80
N HIS A 234 8.89 -13.19 2.26
CA HIS A 234 10.16 -12.60 2.69
C HIS A 234 10.11 -12.21 4.18
N ARG A 235 9.04 -11.55 4.65
CA ARG A 235 8.88 -11.21 6.06
C ARG A 235 8.87 -12.46 6.96
N ASN A 236 8.19 -13.52 6.54
CA ASN A 236 8.17 -14.78 7.29
C ASN A 236 9.56 -15.43 7.35
N TYR A 237 10.32 -15.36 6.26
CA TYR A 237 11.72 -15.79 6.24
C TYR A 237 12.58 -15.00 7.21
N LEU A 238 12.49 -13.65 7.17
CA LEU A 238 13.23 -12.79 8.10
C LEU A 238 12.92 -13.13 9.56
N TYR A 239 11.65 -13.38 9.88
CA TYR A 239 11.25 -13.81 11.22
C TYR A 239 11.91 -15.13 11.64
N ARG A 240 11.80 -16.17 10.82
CA ARG A 240 12.37 -17.49 11.11
C ARG A 240 13.90 -17.48 11.26
N HIS A 241 14.58 -16.57 10.58
CA HIS A 241 16.04 -16.46 10.61
C HIS A 241 16.55 -15.40 11.59
N LYS A 242 15.70 -14.90 12.51
CA LYS A 242 16.06 -13.85 13.49
C LYS A 242 16.58 -12.56 12.83
N LEU A 243 16.16 -12.26 11.60
CA LEU A 243 16.49 -11.06 10.81
C LEU A 243 15.30 -10.08 10.74
N SER A 244 14.35 -10.17 11.66
CA SER A 244 13.18 -9.27 11.70
C SER A 244 13.58 -7.80 11.68
N ILE A 245 12.77 -6.99 10.98
CA ILE A 245 12.98 -5.55 10.86
C ILE A 245 12.60 -4.89 12.19
N ASN A 246 13.61 -4.44 12.93
CA ASN A 246 13.52 -3.72 14.21
C ASN A 246 14.72 -2.78 14.37
N LEU A 247 14.60 -1.77 15.23
CA LEU A 247 15.66 -0.77 15.42
C LEU A 247 17.05 -1.33 15.80
N GLU A 248 17.12 -2.53 16.38
CA GLU A 248 18.36 -3.19 16.76
C GLU A 248 19.09 -3.85 15.59
N LYS A 249 18.40 -4.25 14.53
CA LYS A 249 19.00 -4.98 13.40
C LYS A 249 18.81 -4.29 12.07
N SER A 250 17.60 -3.78 11.83
CA SER A 250 17.28 -3.06 10.59
C SER A 250 15.99 -2.24 10.65
N ALA A 251 15.95 -1.16 9.89
CA ALA A 251 14.73 -0.39 9.64
C ALA A 251 14.57 -0.16 8.15
N SER A 252 13.33 -0.12 7.65
CA SER A 252 13.10 0.03 6.22
C SER A 252 12.02 1.05 5.88
N ILE A 253 12.22 1.77 4.79
CA ILE A 253 11.20 2.59 4.14
C ILE A 253 10.95 1.98 2.76
N LYS A 254 9.69 1.69 2.43
CA LYS A 254 9.28 1.16 1.13
C LYS A 254 8.29 2.12 0.47
N THR A 255 8.48 2.43 -0.80
CA THR A 255 7.52 3.16 -1.65
C THR A 255 7.18 2.38 -2.91
N VAL A 256 6.04 2.74 -3.49
CA VAL A 256 5.57 2.16 -4.76
C VAL A 256 5.34 3.26 -5.76
N GLU A 257 5.97 3.19 -6.91
CA GLU A 257 5.84 4.13 -8.02
C GLU A 257 5.40 3.41 -9.29
N PRO A 258 4.64 4.05 -10.19
CA PRO A 258 4.33 3.47 -11.47
C PRO A 258 5.52 3.60 -12.44
N THR A 259 5.80 2.55 -13.19
CA THR A 259 6.52 2.65 -14.47
C THR A 259 5.62 3.29 -15.53
N ASN A 260 6.15 3.73 -16.67
CA ASN A 260 5.35 4.41 -17.70
C ASN A 260 4.10 3.62 -18.16
N SER A 261 4.16 2.28 -18.13
CA SER A 261 3.02 1.39 -18.43
C SER A 261 1.97 1.28 -17.32
N GLY A 262 2.19 1.95 -16.18
CA GLY A 262 1.37 1.83 -14.98
C GLY A 262 1.73 0.63 -14.09
N CYS A 263 2.63 -0.25 -14.52
CA CYS A 263 3.08 -1.40 -13.72
C CYS A 263 3.82 -0.93 -12.46
N PRO A 264 3.54 -1.51 -11.27
CA PRO A 264 4.14 -1.06 -10.01
C PRO A 264 5.63 -1.39 -9.92
N HIS A 265 6.39 -0.43 -9.43
CA HIS A 265 7.82 -0.47 -9.18
C HIS A 265 8.08 -0.13 -7.71
N TYR A 266 8.90 -0.90 -7.01
CA TYR A 266 9.18 -0.68 -5.60
C TYR A 266 10.58 -0.10 -5.39
N HIS A 267 10.65 0.96 -4.61
CA HIS A 267 11.90 1.47 -4.04
C HIS A 267 11.90 1.23 -2.54
N ILE A 268 12.98 0.64 -2.03
CA ILE A 268 13.14 0.33 -0.62
C ILE A 268 14.49 0.85 -0.19
N VAL A 269 14.52 1.59 0.91
CA VAL A 269 15.75 1.77 1.67
C VAL A 269 15.68 0.93 2.92
N LEU A 270 16.68 0.07 3.10
CA LEU A 270 16.90 -0.72 4.29
C LEU A 270 18.18 -0.22 4.97
N PHE A 271 18.06 0.29 6.18
CA PHE A 271 19.18 0.47 7.09
C PHE A 271 19.38 -0.81 7.87
N CYS A 272 20.60 -1.34 7.94
CA CYS A 272 20.87 -2.56 8.69
C CYS A 272 22.27 -2.59 9.29
N ASP A 273 22.41 -3.36 10.36
CA ASP A 273 23.71 -3.71 10.92
C ASP A 273 24.63 -4.24 9.82
N SER A 274 25.82 -3.64 9.72
CA SER A 274 26.83 -3.92 8.69
C SER A 274 27.26 -5.40 8.67
N SER A 275 27.22 -6.08 9.83
CA SER A 275 27.49 -7.53 9.95
C SER A 275 26.38 -8.40 9.35
N LEU A 276 25.16 -7.87 9.22
CA LEU A 276 23.99 -8.56 8.69
C LEU A 276 23.68 -8.19 7.23
N THR A 277 24.35 -7.19 6.66
CA THR A 277 24.09 -6.67 5.31
C THR A 277 24.02 -7.76 4.25
N ASN A 278 25.00 -8.66 4.22
CA ASN A 278 25.01 -9.76 3.26
C ASN A 278 23.82 -10.71 3.43
N LYS A 279 23.39 -11.00 4.68
CA LYS A 279 22.22 -11.83 4.95
C LYS A 279 20.94 -11.17 4.43
N TYR A 280 20.81 -9.85 4.60
CA TYR A 280 19.69 -9.11 4.03
C TYR A 280 19.71 -9.13 2.49
N ILE A 281 20.84 -8.85 1.85
CA ILE A 281 20.99 -8.92 0.39
C ILE A 281 20.56 -10.30 -0.14
N GLN A 282 21.06 -11.37 0.47
CA GLN A 282 20.71 -12.73 0.05
C GLN A 282 19.23 -13.04 0.27
N SER A 283 18.62 -12.53 1.35
CA SER A 283 17.18 -12.67 1.57
C SER A 283 16.35 -11.99 0.48
N TYR A 284 16.74 -10.80 0.02
CA TYR A 284 16.04 -10.12 -1.07
C TYR A 284 16.23 -10.86 -2.40
N LYS A 285 17.46 -11.30 -2.70
CA LYS A 285 17.74 -12.11 -3.91
C LYS A 285 16.87 -13.36 -3.94
N LYS A 286 16.76 -14.08 -2.82
CA LYS A 286 15.95 -15.30 -2.72
C LYS A 286 14.47 -15.11 -3.08
N TYR A 287 13.87 -13.97 -2.74
CA TYR A 287 12.42 -13.75 -2.91
C TYR A 287 12.04 -12.83 -4.08
N PHE A 288 12.99 -12.06 -4.60
CA PHE A 288 12.71 -11.03 -5.62
C PHE A 288 13.60 -11.10 -6.85
N LYS A 289 14.58 -12.02 -6.91
CA LYS A 289 15.25 -12.38 -8.17
C LYS A 289 14.66 -13.69 -8.66
N ASN A 290 13.53 -13.61 -9.37
CA ASN A 290 12.76 -14.75 -9.86
C ASN A 290 12.02 -14.38 -11.16
N ASP A 291 11.27 -15.32 -11.73
CA ASP A 291 10.59 -15.14 -13.03
C ASP A 291 9.55 -14.01 -13.04
N PHE A 292 9.10 -13.57 -11.87
CA PHE A 292 8.14 -12.48 -11.73
C PHE A 292 8.80 -11.11 -11.53
N ALA A 293 10.00 -11.06 -10.93
CA ALA A 293 10.60 -9.83 -10.45
C ALA A 293 12.11 -9.74 -10.74
N ASN A 294 12.51 -8.54 -11.14
CA ASN A 294 13.90 -8.11 -11.24
C ASN A 294 14.29 -7.30 -10.00
N LEU A 295 15.56 -7.44 -9.59
CA LEU A 295 16.08 -6.88 -8.36
C LEU A 295 17.42 -6.17 -8.62
N ASP A 296 17.48 -4.88 -8.32
CA ASP A 296 18.72 -4.10 -8.23
C ASP A 296 18.96 -3.69 -6.77
N ILE A 297 20.19 -3.84 -6.29
CA ILE A 297 20.57 -3.49 -4.92
C ILE A 297 21.88 -2.72 -4.94
N LYS A 298 21.86 -1.50 -4.40
CA LYS A 298 23.04 -0.68 -4.18
C LYS A 298 23.30 -0.56 -2.70
N ARG A 299 24.50 -0.95 -2.26
CA ARG A 299 24.96 -0.81 -0.87
C ARG A 299 25.71 0.51 -0.70
N PHE A 300 25.48 1.15 0.43
CA PHE A 300 26.18 2.35 0.85
C PHE A 300 26.45 2.29 2.35
N THR A 301 27.51 2.94 2.79
CA THR A 301 27.92 3.00 4.20
C THR A 301 27.38 4.26 4.89
N SER A 302 27.41 4.27 6.23
CA SER A 302 27.01 5.41 7.05
C SER A 302 27.77 6.71 6.71
N SER A 303 29.03 6.61 6.27
CA SER A 303 29.87 7.76 5.91
C SER A 303 29.28 8.56 4.74
N LYS A 304 28.59 7.89 3.81
CA LYS A 304 27.87 8.57 2.72
C LYS A 304 26.69 9.40 3.24
N LEU A 305 26.00 8.94 4.29
CA LEU A 305 24.96 9.72 4.96
C LEU A 305 25.55 10.91 5.71
N LYS A 306 26.67 10.72 6.45
CA LYS A 306 27.39 11.80 7.16
C LYS A 306 27.79 12.94 6.21
N ARG A 307 28.35 12.61 5.05
CA ARG A 307 28.73 13.61 4.01
C ARG A 307 27.55 14.37 3.42
N LYS A 308 26.33 13.82 3.48
CA LYS A 308 25.12 14.48 2.96
C LYS A 308 24.37 15.25 4.05
N ARG A 309 24.59 14.91 5.32
CA ARG A 309 24.04 15.63 6.48
C ARG A 309 24.50 17.09 6.54
N THR A 310 25.70 17.40 6.07
CA THR A 310 26.23 18.78 5.98
C THR A 310 25.38 19.73 5.12
N HIS A 311 24.48 19.21 4.28
CA HIS A 311 23.58 20.00 3.44
C HIS A 311 22.14 20.11 3.98
N ASN A 312 21.87 19.70 5.23
CA ASN A 312 20.53 19.70 5.87
C ASN A 312 19.39 19.04 5.07
N LEU A 313 19.71 18.25 4.06
CA LEU A 313 18.77 17.52 3.22
C LEU A 313 18.90 16.03 3.52
N SER A 314 17.77 15.37 3.80
CA SER A 314 17.75 13.92 3.83
C SER A 314 18.06 13.40 2.43
N TYR A 315 19.14 12.63 2.30
CA TYR A 315 19.53 12.00 1.04
C TYR A 315 18.38 11.14 0.53
N ILE A 316 17.78 10.34 1.42
CA ILE A 316 16.74 9.37 1.09
C ILE A 316 15.42 10.04 0.71
N SER A 317 15.09 11.19 1.31
CA SER A 317 13.86 11.92 0.99
C SER A 317 13.80 12.34 -0.48
N ASN A 318 14.94 12.73 -1.07
CA ASN A 318 15.02 13.12 -2.48
C ASN A 318 14.76 11.96 -3.46
N TYR A 319 15.03 10.72 -3.04
CA TYR A 319 14.87 9.53 -3.90
C TYR A 319 13.55 8.79 -3.67
N ILE A 320 13.00 8.81 -2.45
CA ILE A 320 11.86 7.95 -2.08
C ILE A 320 10.56 8.74 -1.96
N LEU A 321 10.62 10.02 -1.55
CA LEU A 321 9.42 10.80 -1.24
C LEU A 321 8.94 11.67 -2.40
N LYS A 322 9.70 11.73 -3.50
CA LYS A 322 9.52 12.67 -4.62
C LYS A 322 8.09 12.73 -5.16
N HIS A 323 7.38 11.60 -5.15
CA HIS A 323 6.02 11.51 -5.67
C HIS A 323 4.99 11.07 -4.62
N CYS A 324 5.31 11.11 -3.32
CA CYS A 324 4.37 10.72 -2.26
C CYS A 324 3.30 11.80 -1.97
N PHE A 325 3.65 13.08 -2.12
CA PHE A 325 2.79 14.23 -1.82
C PHE A 325 3.01 15.35 -2.86
N ILE A 326 2.00 16.21 -3.02
CA ILE A 326 2.15 17.50 -3.69
C ILE A 326 2.41 18.53 -2.60
N LEU A 327 3.55 19.22 -2.70
CA LEU A 327 3.97 20.30 -1.80
C LEU A 327 4.31 21.52 -2.66
N GLY A 328 4.42 22.71 -2.05
CA GLY A 328 4.80 23.93 -2.78
C GLY A 328 6.17 23.83 -3.49
N THR A 329 7.04 22.91 -3.05
CA THR A 329 8.36 22.64 -3.65
C THR A 329 8.35 21.54 -4.72
N THR A 330 7.19 20.99 -5.07
CA THR A 330 7.09 19.89 -6.04
C THR A 330 7.35 20.44 -7.45
N ARG A 331 8.52 20.08 -8.02
CA ARG A 331 8.96 20.54 -9.35
C ARG A 331 8.04 20.14 -10.50
N ASP A 332 7.43 18.96 -10.42
CA ASP A 332 6.56 18.42 -11.47
C ASP A 332 5.22 17.99 -10.84
N THR A 333 4.34 18.97 -10.69
CA THR A 333 3.02 18.82 -10.07
C THR A 333 2.13 17.90 -10.88
N LYS A 334 2.08 18.07 -12.21
CA LYS A 334 1.26 17.24 -13.12
C LYS A 334 1.65 15.76 -13.05
N LYS A 335 2.95 15.45 -13.09
CA LYS A 335 3.42 14.06 -12.95
C LYS A 335 3.08 13.50 -11.57
N THR A 336 3.28 14.28 -10.52
CA THR A 336 3.02 13.85 -9.14
C THR A 336 1.52 13.61 -8.91
N GLU A 337 0.66 14.46 -9.45
CA GLU A 337 -0.80 14.27 -9.44
C GLU A 337 -1.18 12.95 -10.12
N ARG A 338 -0.63 12.65 -11.30
CA ARG A 338 -0.87 11.38 -11.98
C ARG A 338 -0.42 10.17 -11.18
N VAL A 339 0.74 10.25 -10.51
CA VAL A 339 1.22 9.17 -9.64
C VAL A 339 0.30 8.97 -8.44
N ILE A 340 -0.16 10.06 -7.80
CA ILE A 340 -1.11 9.99 -6.68
C ILE A 340 -2.46 9.42 -7.16
N ALA A 341 -2.96 9.88 -8.30
CA ALA A 341 -4.18 9.37 -8.90
C ALA A 341 -4.06 7.89 -9.25
N TRP A 342 -2.94 7.46 -9.85
CA TRP A 342 -2.63 6.05 -10.09
C TRP A 342 -2.68 5.22 -8.80
N ARG A 343 -2.09 5.71 -7.71
CA ARG A 343 -2.15 5.02 -6.40
C ARG A 343 -3.57 4.95 -5.86
N LYS A 344 -4.33 6.05 -5.88
CA LYS A 344 -5.73 6.09 -5.42
C LYS A 344 -6.61 5.14 -6.23
N TYR A 345 -6.47 5.17 -7.56
CA TYR A 345 -7.23 4.34 -8.49
C TYR A 345 -6.98 2.85 -8.23
N ASN A 346 -5.71 2.47 -8.03
CA ASN A 346 -5.29 1.09 -7.77
C ASN A 346 -5.31 0.67 -6.30
N ARG A 347 -5.62 1.61 -5.39
CA ARG A 347 -5.63 1.41 -3.92
C ARG A 347 -4.27 0.99 -3.36
N ILE A 348 -3.21 1.51 -3.95
CA ILE A 348 -1.84 1.23 -3.56
C ILE A 348 -1.41 2.28 -2.52
N ARG A 349 -0.87 1.82 -1.40
CA ARG A 349 -0.32 2.71 -0.38
C ARG A 349 0.98 3.35 -0.91
N ALA A 350 1.13 4.66 -0.71
CA ALA A 350 2.31 5.40 -1.17
C ALA A 350 3.61 4.92 -0.55
N TYR A 351 3.63 4.75 0.77
CA TYR A 351 4.81 4.32 1.51
C TYR A 351 4.47 3.42 2.71
N HIS A 352 5.46 2.69 3.20
CA HIS A 352 5.39 1.94 4.44
C HIS A 352 6.74 1.98 5.15
N ILE A 353 6.73 2.28 6.45
CA ILE A 353 7.92 2.29 7.29
C ILE A 353 7.84 1.14 8.29
N SER A 354 8.91 0.37 8.37
CA SER A 354 9.07 -0.78 9.27
C SER A 354 10.26 -0.54 10.21
N GLY A 355 10.18 -1.11 11.42
CA GLY A 355 11.23 -1.01 12.44
C GLY A 355 10.97 0.08 13.49
N ILE A 356 10.37 1.22 13.12
CA ILE A 356 10.09 2.34 14.04
C ILE A 356 8.60 2.59 14.31
N GLN A 357 7.69 1.95 13.58
CA GLN A 357 6.29 2.34 13.55
C GLN A 357 5.59 2.25 14.91
N LYS A 358 5.87 1.19 15.69
CA LYS A 358 5.33 1.02 17.05
C LYS A 358 5.88 2.11 17.99
N LYS A 359 7.18 2.36 17.94
CA LYS A 359 7.86 3.36 18.78
C LYS A 359 7.41 4.78 18.47
N PHE A 360 7.18 5.09 17.20
CA PHE A 360 6.62 6.38 16.80
C PHE A 360 5.18 6.57 17.31
N LEU A 361 4.38 5.50 17.33
CA LEU A 361 3.03 5.55 17.91
C LEU A 361 3.06 5.74 19.44
N GLU A 362 3.97 5.06 20.13
CA GLU A 362 4.22 5.24 21.57
C GLU A 362 4.64 6.69 21.87
N TYR A 363 5.59 7.24 21.11
CA TYR A 363 6.00 8.64 21.19
C TYR A 363 4.81 9.61 21.02
N LYS A 364 4.01 9.43 19.96
CA LYS A 364 2.82 10.25 19.73
C LYS A 364 1.83 10.19 20.89
N LYS A 365 1.58 9.01 21.46
CA LYS A 365 0.71 8.86 22.63
C LYS A 365 1.28 9.60 23.84
N SER A 366 2.58 9.46 24.11
CA SER A 366 3.21 10.16 25.24
C SER A 366 3.17 11.68 25.12
N LYS A 367 3.29 12.23 23.90
CA LYS A 367 3.11 13.67 23.64
C LYS A 367 1.63 14.09 23.74
N LEU A 368 0.68 13.27 23.27
CA LEU A 368 -0.76 13.53 23.42
C LEU A 368 -1.24 13.56 24.88
N TYR A 369 -0.61 12.79 25.78
CA TYR A 369 -0.86 12.89 27.22
C TYR A 369 -0.30 14.16 27.86
N ASN A 370 0.66 14.83 27.21
CA ASN A 370 1.30 16.07 27.68
C ASN A 370 0.78 17.32 26.95
N LEU A 371 -0.29 17.21 26.14
CA LEU A 371 -0.83 18.30 25.33
C LEU A 371 -2.08 18.92 25.99
N GLU A 372 -1.86 19.67 27.07
CA GLU A 372 -2.53 20.96 27.19
C GLU A 372 -1.70 21.96 26.35
N LYS A 373 -2.31 22.54 25.31
CA LYS A 373 -1.77 23.65 24.48
C LYS A 373 -0.60 23.31 23.53
N VAL A 374 -0.91 22.86 22.31
CA VAL A 374 -0.14 23.27 21.12
C VAL A 374 -1.13 23.69 20.05
N THR A 375 -1.06 24.97 19.66
CA THR A 375 -1.85 25.56 18.58
C THR A 375 -1.18 25.34 17.21
N PRO A 376 -1.96 25.34 16.10
CA PRO A 376 -1.48 24.89 14.79
C PRO A 376 -0.44 25.76 14.07
N ASP A 377 0.04 26.85 14.67
CA ASP A 377 0.81 27.89 13.97
C ASP A 377 2.35 27.75 14.08
N ASP A 378 2.87 26.83 14.89
CA ASP A 378 4.32 26.73 15.16
C ASP A 378 5.15 25.92 14.13
N ILE A 379 4.71 25.80 12.87
CA ILE A 379 5.22 24.75 11.95
C ILE A 379 6.56 25.11 11.25
N GLY A 380 7.07 26.33 11.42
CA GLY A 380 8.30 26.81 10.77
C GLY A 380 9.60 26.40 11.48
N GLU A 381 9.74 26.74 12.77
CA GLU A 381 10.92 26.46 13.60
C GLU A 381 10.86 25.07 14.28
N SER A 382 9.71 24.39 14.23
CA SER A 382 9.47 23.12 14.92
C SER A 382 9.99 21.87 14.23
N ARG A 383 10.48 21.92 12.98
CA ARG A 383 10.89 20.71 12.23
C ARG A 383 12.15 20.05 12.79
N GLU A 384 13.16 20.84 13.15
CA GLU A 384 14.38 20.33 13.78
C GLU A 384 14.15 19.94 15.23
N HIS A 385 13.41 20.77 15.98
CA HIS A 385 13.10 20.51 17.39
C HIS A 385 12.34 19.19 17.58
N SER A 386 11.25 18.98 16.84
CA SER A 386 10.44 17.76 16.93
C SER A 386 11.16 16.50 16.41
N HIS A 387 12.09 16.64 15.46
CA HIS A 387 12.97 15.56 15.04
C HIS A 387 13.96 15.18 16.16
N ILE A 388 14.65 16.17 16.76
CA ILE A 388 15.62 15.95 17.84
C ILE A 388 14.92 15.32 19.05
N GLU A 389 13.72 15.77 19.41
CA GLU A 389 12.92 15.17 20.47
C GLU A 389 12.58 13.69 20.21
N PHE A 390 12.12 13.35 19.00
CA PHE A 390 11.80 11.96 18.67
C PHE A 390 13.06 11.09 18.60
N LEU A 391 14.18 11.63 18.11
CA LEU A 391 15.48 10.97 18.12
C LEU A 391 15.93 10.68 19.56
N ASN A 392 15.84 11.66 20.46
CA ASN A 392 16.19 11.51 21.88
C ASN A 392 15.31 10.47 22.57
N TYR A 393 14.00 10.45 22.29
CA TYR A 393 13.09 9.41 22.77
C TYR A 393 13.53 8.00 22.35
N LEU A 394 13.91 7.82 21.09
CA LEU A 394 14.38 6.52 20.59
C LEU A 394 15.74 6.12 21.18
N ILE A 395 16.67 7.06 21.31
CA ILE A 395 17.99 6.82 21.93
C ILE A 395 17.82 6.39 23.38
N PHE A 396 16.95 7.05 24.14
CA PHE A 396 16.66 6.69 25.54
C PHE A 396 16.05 5.29 25.66
N ASP A 397 15.03 4.94 24.86
CA ASP A 397 14.42 3.61 24.87
C ASP A 397 15.43 2.50 24.54
N LEU A 398 16.29 2.74 23.56
CA LEU A 398 17.30 1.77 23.12
C LEU A 398 18.44 1.61 24.15
N SER A 399 18.88 2.71 24.77
CA SER A 399 19.92 2.67 25.81
C SER A 399 19.42 2.06 27.13
N TYR A 400 18.15 2.28 27.50
CA TYR A 400 17.52 1.63 28.65
C TYR A 400 17.42 0.10 28.48
N LYS A 401 17.11 -0.38 27.27
CA LYS A 401 17.08 -1.81 26.94
C LYS A 401 18.46 -2.47 26.99
N ILE A 402 19.50 -1.79 26.53
CA ILE A 402 20.87 -2.30 26.61
C ILE A 402 21.31 -2.42 28.08
N LYS A 403 20.99 -1.44 28.93
CA LYS A 403 21.31 -1.48 30.37
C LYS A 403 20.55 -2.58 31.13
N THR A 404 19.29 -2.83 30.77
CA THR A 404 18.47 -3.87 31.42
C THR A 404 18.84 -5.28 30.95
N CYS A 405 19.15 -5.49 29.67
CA CYS A 405 19.72 -6.75 29.18
C CYS A 405 21.08 -7.06 29.83
N ASN A 406 21.96 -6.06 30.02
CA ASN A 406 23.25 -6.25 30.66
C ASN A 406 23.17 -6.47 32.18
N LYS A 407 22.11 -6.02 32.85
CA LYS A 407 21.83 -6.39 34.26
C LYS A 407 21.33 -7.83 34.38
N ASN A 408 20.48 -8.28 33.46
CA ASN A 408 19.96 -9.64 33.48
C ASN A 408 21.01 -10.69 33.07
N SER A 409 21.99 -10.35 32.22
CA SER A 409 23.12 -11.26 31.92
C SER A 409 24.14 -11.36 33.05
N LYS A 410 24.32 -10.30 33.84
CA LYS A 410 25.17 -10.31 35.05
C LYS A 410 24.54 -11.07 36.22
N ASN A 411 23.21 -11.12 36.31
CA ASN A 411 22.55 -11.91 37.35
C ASN A 411 22.56 -13.43 37.10
N HIS A 412 22.82 -13.88 35.86
CA HIS A 412 22.99 -15.30 35.53
C HIS A 412 24.45 -15.79 35.63
N THR A 413 25.41 -14.92 35.88
CA THR A 413 26.83 -15.29 36.05
C THR A 413 27.28 -15.36 37.51
N ASN A 414 26.38 -15.10 38.47
CA ASN A 414 26.63 -15.23 39.92
C ASN A 414 25.87 -16.39 40.57
N GLN A 415 25.45 -17.39 39.78
CA GLN A 415 24.97 -18.68 40.28
C GLN A 415 25.78 -19.79 39.61
N THR A 416 27.00 -19.96 40.10
CA THR A 416 27.80 -21.19 39.97
C THR A 416 28.34 -21.52 41.34
#